data_AF-A0A8X7R1C7-F1
#
_entry.id   AF-A0A8X7R1C7-F1
#
_cell.length_a   1.000
_cell.length_b   1.000
_cell.length_c   1.000
_cell.angle_alpha   90.00
_cell.angle_beta   90.00
_cell.angle_gamma   90.00
#
_symmetry.space_group_name_H-M   'P 1'
#
loop_
_entity.id
_entity.type
_entity.pdbx_description
1 polymer ?
#
loop_
_entity_poly.entity_id
_entity_poly.type
_entity_poly.pdbx_seq_one_letter_code
_entity_poly.pdbx_strand_id
1 'polypeptide(L)'
;MRAAVDNGWGGRDSHLKAERSVSNVLDYFIHLKDPTMGFDGLADILESGLNELNTVADDGSLEEVTETLLDLYYECLEGNYQRVEKLRVTSSQTSAKVVKVSNGNDEDGDDEESDDEDDDDEDTQMSNDQSTDMMVDAAEDCSNGKPEAMPVDEPKADDGWTVVPSRKNKGKRN
;
A
#
# COMPACT_ATOMS: atom_id res chain seq x y z
N MET A 1 -8.03 2.62 -0.26
CA MET A 1 -7.03 1.52 -0.12
C MET A 1 -6.07 1.37 -1.31
N ARG A 2 -6.51 1.30 -2.58
CA ARG A 2 -5.57 1.06 -3.72
C ARG A 2 -4.41 2.06 -3.78
N ALA A 3 -4.69 3.36 -3.66
CA ALA A 3 -3.64 4.38 -3.59
C ALA A 3 -2.62 4.12 -2.46
N ALA A 4 -3.05 3.59 -1.30
CA ALA A 4 -2.15 3.26 -0.20
C ALA A 4 -1.20 2.10 -0.52
N VAL A 5 -1.68 1.12 -1.29
CA VAL A 5 -0.90 -0.02 -1.76
C VAL A 5 0.10 0.43 -2.82
N ASP A 6 -0.37 1.19 -3.82
CA ASP A 6 0.47 1.67 -4.93
C ASP A 6 1.58 2.61 -4.44
N ASN A 7 1.30 3.41 -3.40
CA ASN A 7 2.28 4.29 -2.77
C ASN A 7 3.07 3.63 -1.62
N GLY A 8 2.81 2.36 -1.30
CA GLY A 8 3.53 1.62 -0.27
C GLY A 8 3.35 2.15 1.16
N TRP A 9 2.25 2.85 1.46
CA TRP A 9 1.99 3.45 2.77
C TRP A 9 1.88 2.41 3.90
N GLY A 10 1.46 1.19 3.57
CA GLY A 10 1.42 0.05 4.49
C GLY A 10 2.77 -0.66 4.70
N GLY A 11 3.87 -0.17 4.12
CA GLY A 11 5.18 -0.81 4.15
C GLY A 11 5.35 -1.91 3.08
N ARG A 12 6.37 -2.77 3.28
CA ARG A 12 6.77 -3.81 2.32
C ARG A 12 5.66 -4.83 2.05
N ASP A 13 4.79 -5.05 3.04
CA ASP A 13 3.67 -6.00 2.98
C ASP A 13 2.32 -5.30 2.72
N SER A 14 2.33 -4.08 2.18
CA SER A 14 1.10 -3.30 1.90
C SER A 14 0.09 -4.06 1.04
N HIS A 15 0.54 -4.81 0.04
CA HIS A 15 -0.33 -5.66 -0.77
C HIS A 15 -1.01 -6.76 0.07
N LEU A 16 -0.23 -7.46 0.91
CA LEU A 16 -0.73 -8.55 1.75
C LEU A 16 -1.72 -8.03 2.79
N LYS A 17 -1.49 -6.83 3.35
CA LYS A 17 -2.43 -6.17 4.26
C LYS A 17 -3.77 -5.85 3.56
N ALA A 18 -3.73 -5.37 2.32
CA ALA A 18 -4.94 -5.13 1.55
C ALA A 18 -5.68 -6.43 1.20
N GLU A 19 -4.97 -7.51 0.86
CA GLU A 19 -5.61 -8.82 0.63
C GLU A 19 -6.21 -9.41 1.92
N ARG A 20 -5.55 -9.18 3.06
CA ARG A 20 -6.07 -9.57 4.37
C ARG A 20 -7.35 -8.81 4.70
N SER A 21 -7.41 -7.50 4.44
CA SER A 21 -8.64 -6.74 4.70
C SER A 21 -9.80 -7.25 3.85
N VAL A 22 -9.58 -7.57 2.57
CA VAL A 22 -10.57 -8.23 1.71
C VAL A 22 -11.00 -9.59 2.28
N SER A 23 -10.05 -10.40 2.74
CA SER A 23 -10.37 -11.70 3.34
C SER A 23 -11.20 -11.58 4.61
N ASN A 24 -10.91 -10.58 5.46
CA ASN A 24 -11.68 -10.31 6.67
C ASN A 24 -13.11 -9.88 6.34
N VAL A 25 -13.30 -9.06 5.30
CA VAL A 25 -14.63 -8.66 4.81
C VAL A 25 -15.42 -9.89 4.36
N LEU A 26 -14.80 -10.80 3.60
CA LEU A 26 -15.45 -12.04 3.16
C LEU A 26 -15.81 -12.95 4.34
N ASP A 27 -14.89 -13.12 5.28
CA ASP A 27 -15.13 -13.92 6.49
C ASP A 27 -16.28 -13.35 7.32
N TYR A 28 -16.37 -12.02 7.42
CA TYR A 28 -17.48 -11.34 8.07
C TYR A 28 -18.80 -11.68 7.40
N PHE A 29 -18.89 -11.60 6.06
CA PHE A 29 -20.11 -11.97 5.33
C PHE A 29 -20.52 -13.42 5.53
N ILE A 30 -19.57 -14.36 5.61
CA ILE A 30 -19.85 -15.78 5.83
C ILE A 30 -20.46 -16.01 7.22
N HIS A 31 -19.99 -15.26 8.23
CA HIS A 31 -20.47 -15.37 9.61
C HIS A 31 -21.65 -14.45 9.92
N LEU A 32 -22.03 -13.57 8.98
CA LEU A 32 -23.07 -12.56 9.19
C LEU A 32 -24.45 -13.23 9.29
N LYS A 33 -24.90 -13.41 10.53
CA LYS A 33 -26.16 -14.08 10.85
C LYS A 33 -27.37 -13.15 10.78
N ASP A 34 -27.16 -11.86 10.93
CA ASP A 34 -28.18 -10.82 10.78
C ASP A 34 -27.66 -9.73 9.81
N PRO A 35 -28.25 -9.62 8.61
CA PRO A 35 -27.86 -8.61 7.62
C PRO A 35 -28.06 -7.17 8.12
N THR A 36 -29.00 -6.94 9.03
CA THR A 36 -29.39 -5.59 9.46
C THR A 36 -28.39 -4.93 10.42
N MET A 37 -27.53 -5.73 11.06
CA MET A 37 -26.41 -5.26 11.89
C MET A 37 -25.06 -5.26 11.16
N GLY A 38 -25.06 -5.48 9.84
CA GLY A 38 -23.84 -5.65 9.05
C GLY A 38 -23.00 -4.38 8.86
N PHE A 39 -23.60 -3.19 8.98
CA PHE A 39 -22.93 -1.94 8.61
C PHE A 39 -21.76 -1.59 9.53
N ASP A 40 -22.01 -1.51 10.84
CA ASP A 40 -21.03 -1.09 11.84
C ASP A 40 -19.81 -2.03 11.86
N GLY A 41 -20.07 -3.35 11.88
CA GLY A 41 -19.00 -4.34 11.86
C GLY A 41 -18.20 -4.36 10.55
N LEU A 42 -18.84 -4.08 9.41
CA LEU A 42 -18.13 -3.99 8.13
C LEU A 42 -17.30 -2.70 8.05
N ALA A 43 -17.83 -1.58 8.53
CA ALA A 43 -17.12 -0.31 8.61
C ALA A 43 -15.86 -0.44 9.49
N ASP A 44 -15.99 -1.06 10.67
CA ASP A 44 -14.86 -1.34 11.58
C ASP A 44 -13.75 -2.17 10.91
N ILE A 45 -14.12 -3.20 10.14
CA ILE A 45 -13.15 -4.06 9.43
C ILE A 45 -12.41 -3.26 8.34
N LEU A 46 -13.13 -2.43 7.58
CA LEU A 46 -12.55 -1.60 6.54
C LEU A 46 -11.67 -0.49 7.13
N GLU A 47 -12.08 0.13 8.23
CA GLU A 47 -11.29 1.12 8.98
C GLU A 47 -10.02 0.49 9.54
N SER A 48 -10.11 -0.70 10.14
CA SER A 48 -8.94 -1.47 10.57
C SER A 48 -7.97 -1.73 9.42
N GLY A 49 -8.48 -2.10 8.24
CA GLY A 49 -7.66 -2.26 7.03
C GLY A 49 -6.97 -0.98 6.57
N LEU A 50 -7.65 0.17 6.63
CA LEU A 50 -7.07 1.48 6.34
C LEU A 50 -5.96 1.84 7.34
N ASN A 51 -6.20 1.57 8.63
CA ASN A 51 -5.23 1.78 9.70
C ASN A 51 -3.98 0.89 9.53
N GLU A 52 -4.14 -0.37 9.13
CA GLU A 52 -3.01 -1.27 8.82
C GLU A 52 -2.15 -0.74 7.66
N LEU A 53 -2.77 -0.04 6.71
CA LEU A 53 -2.12 0.63 5.58
C LEU A 53 -1.57 2.03 5.94
N ASN A 54 -1.67 2.45 7.22
CA ASN A 54 -1.30 3.77 7.71
C ASN A 54 -2.05 4.91 6.97
N THR A 55 -3.35 4.71 6.75
CA THR A 55 -4.22 5.63 6.02
C THR A 55 -5.52 5.90 6.76
N VAL A 56 -6.16 7.02 6.42
CA VAL A 56 -7.51 7.35 6.87
C VAL A 56 -8.33 7.78 5.65
N ALA A 57 -9.61 7.42 5.64
CA ALA A 57 -10.58 7.90 4.65
C ALA A 57 -11.59 8.80 5.37
N ASP A 58 -11.50 10.12 5.13
CA ASP A 58 -12.37 11.15 5.73
C ASP A 58 -13.25 11.84 4.67
N ASP A 59 -13.35 11.22 3.49
CA ASP A 59 -14.11 11.70 2.35
C ASP A 59 -15.50 11.05 2.24
N GLY A 60 -15.90 10.24 3.21
CA GLY A 60 -17.12 9.45 3.18
C GLY A 60 -17.03 8.18 2.33
N SER A 61 -15.88 7.91 1.71
CA SER A 61 -15.72 6.74 0.83
C SER A 61 -15.80 5.42 1.58
N LEU A 62 -15.46 5.42 2.87
CA LEU A 62 -15.57 4.24 3.74
C LEU A 62 -17.03 3.80 3.87
N GLU A 63 -17.91 4.74 4.16
CA GLU A 63 -19.34 4.53 4.34
C GLU A 63 -20.01 4.09 3.04
N GLU A 64 -19.70 4.77 1.93
CA GLU A 64 -20.23 4.41 0.60
C GLU A 64 -19.83 3.00 0.16
N VAL A 65 -18.57 2.60 0.41
CA VAL A 65 -18.08 1.25 0.10
C VAL A 65 -18.76 0.21 1.00
N THR A 66 -18.95 0.53 2.28
CA THR A 66 -19.64 -0.33 3.25
C THR A 66 -21.09 -0.60 2.82
N GLU A 67 -21.83 0.46 2.47
CA GLU A 67 -23.21 0.35 1.97
C GLU A 67 -23.27 -0.46 0.67
N THR A 68 -22.39 -0.16 -0.28
CA THR A 68 -22.31 -0.86 -1.56
C THR A 68 -22.06 -2.36 -1.38
N LEU A 69 -21.17 -2.75 -0.47
CA LEU A 69 -20.88 -4.14 -0.16
C LEU A 69 -22.08 -4.86 0.50
N LEU A 70 -22.80 -4.18 1.39
CA LEU A 70 -24.03 -4.71 1.99
C LEU A 70 -25.11 -4.93 0.93
N ASP A 71 -25.34 -3.95 0.06
CA ASP A 71 -26.29 -4.06 -1.06
C ASP A 71 -25.96 -5.24 -1.98
N LEU A 72 -24.69 -5.39 -2.35
CA LEU A 72 -24.20 -6.53 -3.12
C LEU A 72 -24.47 -7.87 -2.42
N TYR A 73 -24.31 -7.92 -1.08
CA TYR A 73 -24.62 -9.10 -0.30
C TYR A 73 -26.13 -9.42 -0.31
N TYR A 74 -27.00 -8.42 -0.19
CA TYR A 74 -28.45 -8.59 -0.30
C TYR A 74 -28.86 -9.09 -1.70
N GLU A 75 -28.34 -8.48 -2.76
CA GLU A 75 -28.57 -8.93 -4.14
C GLU A 75 -28.14 -10.40 -4.33
N CYS A 76 -27.02 -10.81 -3.72
CA CYS A 76 -26.56 -12.19 -3.75
C CYS A 76 -27.47 -13.15 -2.98
N LEU A 77 -28.10 -12.72 -1.88
CA LEU A 77 -29.11 -13.50 -1.15
C LEU A 77 -30.39 -13.67 -1.95
N GLU A 78 -30.77 -12.68 -2.76
CA GLU A 78 -31.90 -12.75 -3.71
C GLU A 78 -31.59 -13.61 -4.95
N GLY A 79 -30.33 -14.03 -5.12
CA GLY A 79 -29.86 -14.82 -6.26
C GLY A 79 -29.52 -13.99 -7.50
N ASN A 80 -29.39 -12.66 -7.36
CA ASN A 80 -29.00 -11.76 -8.44
C ASN A 80 -27.48 -11.50 -8.42
N TYR A 81 -26.76 -12.18 -9.32
CA TYR A 81 -25.30 -12.05 -9.44
C TYR A 81 -24.86 -11.14 -10.59
N GLN A 82 -25.77 -10.42 -11.25
CA GLN A 82 -25.44 -9.60 -12.43
C GLN A 82 -24.48 -8.45 -12.09
N ARG A 83 -24.64 -7.82 -10.92
CA ARG A 83 -23.79 -6.72 -10.46
C ARG A 83 -22.37 -7.20 -10.16
N VAL A 84 -22.24 -8.35 -9.49
CA VAL A 84 -20.94 -9.00 -9.21
C VAL A 84 -20.22 -9.37 -10.50
N GLU A 85 -20.95 -9.96 -11.46
CA GLU A 85 -20.39 -10.35 -12.75
C GLU A 85 -19.85 -9.14 -13.52
N LYS A 86 -20.63 -8.05 -13.57
CA LYS A 86 -20.20 -6.80 -14.20
C LYS A 86 -18.94 -6.25 -13.53
N LEU A 87 -18.87 -6.28 -12.20
CA LEU A 87 -17.71 -5.80 -11.44
C LEU A 87 -16.45 -6.62 -11.73
N ARG A 88 -16.58 -7.94 -11.89
CA ARG A 88 -15.48 -8.85 -12.25
C ARG A 88 -14.87 -8.50 -13.61
N VAL A 89 -15.72 -8.23 -14.61
CA VAL A 89 -15.28 -7.83 -15.94
C VAL A 89 -14.54 -6.49 -15.89
N THR A 90 -15.09 -5.50 -15.19
CA THR A 90 -14.45 -4.17 -15.09
C THR A 90 -13.16 -4.18 -14.29
N SER A 91 -13.08 -4.99 -13.21
CA SER A 91 -11.88 -5.07 -12.37
C SER A 91 -10.69 -5.61 -13.16
N SER A 92 -10.92 -6.66 -13.97
CA SER A 92 -9.89 -7.27 -14.83
C SER A 92 -9.33 -6.31 -15.88
N GLN A 93 -10.15 -5.36 -16.36
CA GLN A 93 -9.72 -4.35 -17.33
C GLN A 93 -8.82 -3.27 -16.69
N THR A 94 -8.95 -3.00 -15.39
CA THR A 94 -8.16 -1.96 -14.72
C THR A 94 -6.72 -2.35 -14.39
N SER A 95 -6.42 -3.67 -14.34
CA SER A 95 -5.07 -4.18 -14.05
C SER A 95 -4.09 -4.05 -15.23
N ALA A 96 -4.57 -3.71 -16.43
CA ALA A 96 -3.77 -3.71 -17.66
C ALA A 96 -3.18 -2.33 -18.04
N LYS A 97 -3.34 -1.27 -17.24
CA LYS A 97 -2.85 0.07 -17.59
C LYS A 97 -1.68 0.52 -16.72
N VAL A 98 -0.52 -0.11 -16.88
CA VAL A 98 0.75 0.48 -16.46
C VAL A 98 1.13 1.52 -17.51
N VAL A 99 0.78 2.78 -17.26
CA VAL A 99 1.34 3.91 -18.02
C VAL A 99 2.80 4.06 -17.59
N LYS A 100 3.73 3.56 -18.42
CA LYS A 100 5.15 3.91 -18.31
C LYS A 100 5.25 5.42 -18.54
N VAL A 101 5.40 6.21 -17.48
CA VAL A 101 5.73 7.63 -17.60
C VAL A 101 7.21 7.71 -17.98
N SER A 102 7.47 7.65 -19.28
CA SER A 102 8.75 8.09 -19.84
C SER A 102 8.82 9.60 -19.62
N ASN A 103 9.81 10.05 -18.86
CA ASN A 103 10.05 11.46 -18.60
C ASN A 103 10.59 12.13 -19.89
N GLY A 104 9.68 12.47 -20.81
CA GLY A 104 10.00 13.00 -22.13
C GLY A 104 9.60 14.46 -22.27
N ASN A 105 10.61 15.31 -22.46
CA ASN A 105 10.49 16.60 -23.13
C ASN A 105 9.88 16.38 -24.53
N ASP A 106 8.99 17.29 -24.90
CA ASP A 106 8.11 17.29 -26.08
C ASP A 106 8.77 16.93 -27.43
N GLU A 107 8.00 16.24 -28.28
CA GLU A 107 7.54 16.66 -29.63
C GLU A 107 7.35 15.46 -30.61
N ASP A 108 6.12 15.37 -31.16
CA ASP A 108 5.76 14.98 -32.54
C ASP A 108 5.46 13.51 -32.96
N GLY A 109 4.44 13.37 -33.82
CA GLY A 109 4.04 12.20 -34.66
C GLY A 109 3.14 11.14 -33.99
N ASP A 110 1.82 11.04 -34.24
CA ASP A 110 1.16 10.43 -35.42
C ASP A 110 1.87 9.13 -35.87
N ASP A 111 1.28 7.93 -35.76
CA ASP A 111 0.34 7.31 -36.71
C ASP A 111 0.95 5.89 -36.97
N GLU A 112 0.46 4.84 -36.30
CA GLU A 112 -0.39 3.74 -36.79
C GLU A 112 0.42 2.40 -36.94
N GLU A 113 -0.29 1.28 -36.82
CA GLU A 113 -0.04 -0.08 -37.32
C GLU A 113 1.02 -1.05 -36.72
N SER A 114 0.47 -2.09 -36.07
CA SER A 114 0.72 -3.55 -36.16
C SER A 114 2.11 -4.10 -36.56
N ASP A 115 2.69 -4.99 -35.73
CA ASP A 115 3.16 -6.30 -36.22
C ASP A 115 3.31 -7.36 -35.09
N ASP A 116 2.79 -8.56 -35.37
CA ASP A 116 2.98 -9.83 -34.65
C ASP A 116 4.44 -10.25 -34.73
N GLU A 117 5.06 -10.76 -33.65
CA GLU A 117 5.97 -11.92 -33.74
C GLU A 117 5.94 -12.75 -32.44
N ASP A 118 5.59 -14.01 -32.63
CA ASP A 118 5.65 -15.18 -31.75
C ASP A 118 7.11 -15.55 -31.46
N ASP A 119 7.47 -15.80 -30.20
CA ASP A 119 8.62 -16.67 -29.91
C ASP A 119 8.44 -17.40 -28.57
N ASP A 120 8.10 -18.67 -28.74
CA ASP A 120 8.05 -19.75 -27.78
C ASP A 120 9.48 -20.19 -27.45
N ASP A 121 9.89 -20.12 -26.18
CA ASP A 121 11.06 -20.86 -25.72
C ASP A 121 10.83 -21.36 -24.28
N GLU A 122 10.27 -22.57 -24.22
CA GLU A 122 10.48 -23.50 -23.11
C GLU A 122 11.98 -23.82 -23.00
N ASP A 123 12.60 -23.69 -21.82
CA ASP A 123 13.03 -24.88 -21.07
C ASP A 123 13.79 -24.60 -19.75
N THR A 124 13.69 -25.60 -18.88
CA THR A 124 14.67 -26.05 -17.87
C THR A 124 14.78 -25.37 -16.48
N GLN A 125 14.16 -26.08 -15.52
CA GLN A 125 14.60 -26.22 -14.13
C GLN A 125 16.12 -26.38 -13.97
N MET A 126 16.70 -25.79 -12.92
CA MET A 126 17.70 -26.44 -12.06
C MET A 126 17.62 -25.90 -10.63
N SER A 127 17.56 -26.85 -9.70
CA SER A 127 17.50 -26.72 -8.24
C SER A 127 18.83 -26.26 -7.60
N ASN A 128 18.77 -26.10 -6.27
CA ASN A 128 19.84 -26.31 -5.27
C ASN A 128 20.47 -25.00 -4.74
N ASP A 129 20.12 -24.53 -3.54
CA ASP A 129 20.55 -24.98 -2.18
C ASP A 129 21.74 -24.13 -1.67
N GLN A 130 21.80 -24.03 -0.34
CA GLN A 130 22.97 -23.64 0.48
C GLN A 130 23.03 -22.18 0.98
N SER A 131 22.41 -22.01 2.16
CA SER A 131 23.03 -21.62 3.43
C SER A 131 24.23 -20.67 3.39
N THR A 132 24.13 -19.52 4.08
CA THR A 132 25.19 -19.06 5.00
C THR A 132 24.63 -18.12 6.08
N ASP A 133 24.83 -18.53 7.33
CA ASP A 133 24.78 -17.80 8.59
C ASP A 133 25.31 -16.36 8.56
N MET A 134 24.60 -15.43 9.21
CA MET A 134 25.14 -14.14 9.63
C MET A 134 25.07 -14.05 11.15
N MET A 135 26.24 -14.10 11.78
CA MET A 135 26.49 -14.08 13.22
C MET A 135 25.92 -12.83 13.91
N VAL A 136 25.35 -13.06 15.09
CA VAL A 136 25.07 -12.08 16.14
C VAL A 136 26.40 -11.60 16.72
N ASP A 137 26.71 -10.31 16.59
CA ASP A 137 27.66 -9.66 17.49
C ASP A 137 26.89 -8.93 18.59
N ALA A 138 27.00 -9.51 19.79
CA ALA A 138 26.74 -8.85 21.05
C ALA A 138 27.94 -7.95 21.37
N ALA A 139 27.66 -6.67 21.66
CA ALA A 139 28.59 -5.82 22.38
C ALA A 139 27.84 -5.12 23.51
N GLU A 140 28.27 -5.43 24.72
CA GLU A 140 27.80 -4.90 25.99
C GLU A 140 28.27 -3.45 26.22
N ASP A 141 27.44 -2.72 26.98
CA ASP A 141 27.74 -1.70 28.00
C ASP A 141 28.97 -0.78 27.83
N CYS A 142 28.73 0.54 27.83
CA CYS A 142 29.50 1.47 28.65
C CYS A 142 28.74 2.79 28.91
N SER A 143 28.18 2.87 30.11
CA SER A 143 28.01 4.01 31.03
C SER A 143 28.38 5.48 30.62
N ASN A 144 27.44 6.37 30.95
CA ASN A 144 27.53 7.69 31.65
C ASN A 144 28.28 8.90 31.06
N GLY A 145 27.57 10.05 31.01
CA GLY A 145 28.17 11.39 30.97
C GLY A 145 27.20 12.53 30.62
N LYS A 146 26.55 13.12 31.63
CA LYS A 146 25.88 14.45 31.57
C LYS A 146 26.95 15.55 31.61
N PRO A 147 26.76 16.74 30.99
CA PRO A 147 26.33 17.88 31.81
C PRO A 147 25.45 18.94 31.12
N GLU A 148 24.62 19.56 31.96
CA GLU A 148 24.20 20.98 32.07
C GLU A 148 23.82 21.86 30.84
N ALA A 149 22.53 22.21 30.84
CA ALA A 149 21.87 23.51 30.66
C ALA A 149 22.61 24.69 30.01
N MET A 150 22.00 25.22 28.93
CA MET A 150 22.08 26.64 28.52
C MET A 150 20.71 27.11 27.97
N PRO A 151 20.39 28.41 28.05
CA PRO A 151 19.03 28.93 28.29
C PRO A 151 18.15 29.03 27.03
N VAL A 152 16.84 28.97 27.30
CA VAL A 152 15.74 29.26 26.37
C VAL A 152 15.62 30.77 26.21
N ASP A 153 15.71 31.24 24.97
CA ASP A 153 15.00 32.45 24.52
C ASP A 153 14.41 32.16 23.12
N GLU A 154 13.09 32.11 23.06
CA GLU A 154 12.32 32.07 21.81
C GLU A 154 12.44 33.40 21.05
N PRO A 155 12.27 33.38 19.72
CA PRO A 155 10.96 33.81 19.24
C PRO A 155 10.41 32.98 18.06
N LYS A 156 9.13 32.65 18.18
CA LYS A 156 8.05 32.66 17.17
C LYS A 156 8.34 32.06 15.77
N ALA A 157 7.67 30.93 15.58
CA ALA A 157 6.72 30.59 14.51
C ALA A 157 7.13 30.76 13.03
N ASP A 158 6.82 29.69 12.30
CA ASP A 158 6.71 29.59 10.85
C ASP A 158 8.04 29.31 10.12
N ASP A 159 8.48 28.05 10.14
CA ASP A 159 8.44 27.21 8.94
C ASP A 159 8.95 25.79 9.30
N GLY A 160 8.17 24.78 8.96
CA GLY A 160 8.29 23.40 9.43
C GLY A 160 9.42 22.59 8.79
N TRP A 161 10.58 23.18 8.49
CA TRP A 161 11.76 22.47 8.01
C TRP A 161 13.05 23.10 8.52
N THR A 162 13.84 22.34 9.28
CA THR A 162 15.19 22.75 9.70
C THR A 162 16.21 22.30 8.67
N VAL A 163 16.98 23.25 8.11
CA VAL A 163 18.10 22.96 7.20
C VAL A 163 19.24 22.32 7.98
N VAL A 164 19.59 21.09 7.64
CA VAL A 164 20.80 20.42 8.16
C VAL A 164 22.05 20.93 7.44
N PRO A 165 23.03 21.53 8.15
CA PRO A 165 24.29 21.94 7.51
C PRO A 165 25.07 20.71 7.05
N SER A 166 25.51 20.71 5.79
CA SER A 166 26.35 19.64 5.25
C SER A 166 27.66 19.53 6.02
N ARG A 167 28.00 18.33 6.50
CA ARG A 167 29.28 18.03 7.16
C ARG A 167 30.44 18.31 6.21
N LYS A 168 31.09 19.47 6.38
CA LYS A 168 32.35 19.80 5.70
C LYS A 168 33.47 18.92 6.27
N ASN A 169 33.79 17.85 5.57
CA ASN A 169 34.92 16.99 5.90
C ASN A 169 36.23 17.78 5.63
N LYS A 170 36.86 18.30 6.69
CA LYS A 170 38.19 18.93 6.59
C LYS A 170 39.22 17.82 6.39
N GLY A 171 39.43 17.44 5.12
CA GLY A 171 40.56 16.63 4.70
C GLY A 171 41.86 17.29 5.14
N LYS A 172 42.54 16.66 6.10
CA LYS A 172 43.86 17.05 6.58
C LYS A 172 44.86 16.68 5.48
N ARG A 173 45.29 17.67 4.69
CA ARG A 173 46.39 17.52 3.73
C ARG A 173 47.68 17.96 4.41
N ASN A 174 48.57 16.98 4.58
CA ASN A 174 50.03 17.01 4.59
C ASN A 174 50.72 17.85 5.67
#